data_AF-A0A964ZFH9-F1
#
_entry.id   AF-A0A964ZFH9-F1
#
_cell.length_a   1.000
_cell.length_b   1.000
_cell.length_c   1.000
_cell.angle_alpha   90.00
_cell.angle_beta   90.00
_cell.angle_gamma   90.00
#
_symmetry.space_group_name_H-M   'P 1'
#
loop_
_entity.id
_entity.type
_entity.pdbx_description
1 polymer ?
#
loop_
_entity_poly.entity_id
_entity_poly.type
_entity_poly.pdbx_seq_one_letter_code
_entity_poly.pdbx_strand_id
1 'polypeptide(L)'
;MINSLKRFGVIFLVMVAVQAVRSDELDDAKLRLKIEAQRIEREFASERSAAFRLVREDGSRLREATEKLQALIALIRNDTSLERARRDLFLATLRVDLDRVRDIADVRRAALPSRSIAIQPDRRLQGQGIDSSRMPNFSGLPRTANDTGKGRVDDLSALLDRRRGMVTDKTVARLDKSERFSRTIAGIEDSAIPESADTTFPKNWKELTEKRSSEVKMTDMERLIMKGLATPIEVEFRGDKFQDTLDYLRKLTGMPISADKRALEESNVSYETPINLKLRGNSRTVLKRMLGELNLAYVIKDETVLITSRERAANMTVTKSYYLGDLVGLVGLNLDPVASQLAMLERVNNLVALIQGKVDPQSWRANNPDAAGVITFHGPTMSLIVKQTAEWHFMNHGK
;
A
#
# COMPACT_ATOMS: atom_id res chain seq x y z
N MET A 1 57.73 -53.38 -26.29
CA MET A 1 57.28 -52.24 -25.45
C MET A 1 55.94 -51.67 -25.97
N ILE A 2 54.95 -52.52 -26.28
CA ILE A 2 53.64 -52.09 -26.85
C ILE A 2 52.52 -52.93 -26.23
N ASN A 3 52.36 -52.93 -24.91
CA ASN A 3 51.19 -53.60 -24.29
C ASN A 3 50.70 -53.00 -22.96
N SER A 4 51.21 -51.84 -22.53
CA SER A 4 50.76 -51.20 -21.26
C SER A 4 49.74 -50.06 -21.44
N LEU A 5 49.63 -49.46 -22.63
CA LEU A 5 48.76 -48.27 -22.82
C LEU A 5 47.28 -48.57 -23.12
N LYS A 6 46.89 -49.83 -23.37
CA LYS A 6 45.49 -50.16 -23.74
C LYS A 6 44.55 -50.40 -22.55
N ARG A 7 45.06 -50.50 -21.31
CA ARG A 7 44.22 -50.78 -20.12
C ARG A 7 43.73 -49.53 -19.39
N PHE A 8 44.34 -48.36 -19.57
CA PHE A 8 43.89 -47.11 -18.96
C PHE A 8 42.78 -46.39 -19.73
N GLY A 9 42.73 -46.52 -21.07
CA GLY A 9 41.70 -45.90 -21.90
C GLY A 9 40.30 -46.51 -21.76
N VAL A 10 40.23 -47.81 -21.44
CA VAL A 10 38.94 -48.53 -21.29
C VAL A 10 38.24 -48.16 -19.97
N ILE A 11 38.98 -47.89 -18.91
CA ILE A 11 38.41 -47.50 -17.60
C ILE A 11 37.83 -46.07 -17.66
N PHE A 12 38.48 -45.15 -18.38
CA PHE A 12 37.97 -43.79 -18.56
C PHE A 12 36.73 -43.76 -19.47
N LEU A 13 36.71 -44.57 -20.53
CA LEU A 13 35.56 -44.67 -21.44
C LEU A 13 34.33 -45.30 -20.76
N VAL A 14 34.52 -46.28 -19.87
CA VAL A 14 33.42 -46.87 -19.08
C VAL A 14 32.89 -45.88 -18.04
N MET A 15 33.74 -45.06 -17.41
CA MET A 15 33.28 -44.04 -16.45
C MET A 15 32.48 -42.92 -17.12
N VAL A 16 32.87 -42.50 -18.33
CA VAL A 16 32.14 -41.52 -19.15
C VAL A 16 30.83 -42.12 -19.69
N ALA A 17 30.82 -43.38 -20.13
CA ALA A 17 29.58 -44.06 -20.55
C ALA A 17 28.60 -44.27 -19.39
N VAL A 18 29.10 -44.60 -18.19
CA VAL A 18 28.27 -44.72 -16.97
C VAL A 18 27.75 -43.35 -16.52
N GLN A 19 28.51 -42.27 -16.70
CA GLN A 19 28.02 -40.90 -16.45
C GLN A 19 26.97 -40.45 -17.46
N ALA A 20 27.13 -40.80 -18.75
CA ALA A 20 26.19 -40.45 -19.81
C ALA A 20 24.85 -41.21 -19.69
N VAL A 21 24.88 -42.50 -19.33
CA VAL A 21 23.65 -43.29 -19.06
C VAL A 21 22.96 -42.79 -17.78
N ARG A 22 23.73 -42.43 -16.74
CA ARG A 22 23.16 -41.84 -15.51
C ARG A 22 22.56 -40.45 -15.71
N SER A 23 23.07 -39.64 -16.63
CA SER A 23 22.45 -38.34 -16.95
C SER A 23 21.11 -38.51 -17.67
N ASP A 24 21.00 -39.51 -18.55
CA ASP A 24 19.77 -39.80 -19.29
C ASP A 24 18.66 -40.31 -18.36
N GLU A 25 18.99 -41.24 -17.45
CA GLU A 25 18.05 -41.72 -16.41
C GLU A 25 17.64 -40.61 -15.43
N LEU A 26 18.54 -39.68 -15.11
CA LEU A 26 18.27 -38.54 -14.24
C LEU A 26 17.31 -37.54 -14.92
N ASP A 27 17.48 -37.31 -16.22
CA ASP A 27 16.65 -36.37 -16.96
C ASP A 27 15.26 -36.95 -17.25
N ASP A 28 15.17 -38.25 -17.54
CA ASP A 28 13.89 -38.97 -17.58
C ASP A 28 13.16 -38.96 -16.24
N ALA A 29 13.87 -39.14 -15.13
CA ALA A 29 13.28 -39.05 -13.78
C ALA A 29 12.76 -37.64 -13.48
N LYS A 30 13.50 -36.58 -13.87
CA LYS A 30 13.03 -35.19 -13.72
C LYS A 30 11.81 -34.90 -14.57
N LEU A 31 11.74 -35.41 -15.80
CA LEU A 31 10.58 -35.23 -16.67
C LEU A 31 9.34 -35.89 -16.08
N ARG A 32 9.46 -37.09 -15.53
CA ARG A 32 8.37 -37.79 -14.83
C ARG A 32 7.88 -37.01 -13.61
N LEU A 33 8.80 -36.55 -12.75
CA LEU A 33 8.46 -35.72 -11.58
C LEU A 33 7.79 -34.40 -11.99
N LYS A 34 8.21 -33.80 -13.11
CA LYS A 34 7.58 -32.57 -13.64
C LYS A 34 6.15 -32.82 -14.14
N ILE A 35 5.92 -33.95 -14.81
CA ILE A 35 4.58 -34.35 -15.27
C ILE A 35 3.67 -34.64 -14.08
N GLU A 36 4.17 -35.32 -13.05
CA GLU A 36 3.45 -35.58 -11.80
C GLU A 36 3.14 -34.28 -11.05
N ALA A 37 4.11 -33.38 -10.92
CA ALA A 37 3.91 -32.06 -10.32
C ALA A 37 2.82 -31.25 -11.05
N GLN A 38 2.84 -31.24 -12.39
CA GLN A 38 1.80 -30.57 -13.19
C GLN A 38 0.41 -31.20 -13.03
N ARG A 39 0.34 -32.52 -12.88
CA ARG A 39 -0.90 -33.22 -12.59
C ARG A 39 -1.46 -32.80 -11.23
N ILE A 40 -0.62 -32.77 -10.19
CA ILE A 40 -1.02 -32.38 -8.83
C ILE A 40 -1.46 -30.92 -8.78
N GLU A 41 -0.80 -30.03 -9.54
CA GLU A 41 -1.23 -28.63 -9.66
C GLU A 41 -2.62 -28.49 -10.26
N ARG A 42 -2.95 -29.31 -11.26
CA ARG A 42 -4.29 -29.34 -11.86
C ARG A 42 -5.33 -29.95 -10.92
N GLU A 43 -4.98 -31.03 -10.22
CA GLU A 43 -5.83 -31.65 -9.19
C GLU A 43 -6.08 -30.67 -8.03
N PHE A 44 -5.05 -29.95 -7.57
CA PHE A 44 -5.18 -28.89 -6.57
C PHE A 44 -6.18 -27.82 -6.99
N ALA A 45 -6.03 -27.28 -8.20
CA ALA A 45 -6.89 -26.21 -8.69
C ALA A 45 -8.34 -26.69 -8.87
N SER A 46 -8.54 -27.90 -9.40
CA SER A 46 -9.87 -28.45 -9.67
C SER A 46 -10.61 -28.79 -8.37
N GLU A 47 -9.96 -29.45 -7.42
CA GLU A 47 -10.57 -29.86 -6.15
C GLU A 47 -10.83 -28.67 -5.23
N ARG A 48 -9.91 -27.71 -5.16
CA ARG A 48 -10.15 -26.44 -4.45
C ARG A 48 -11.38 -25.72 -5.00
N SER A 49 -11.50 -25.64 -6.32
CA SER A 49 -12.69 -25.01 -6.96
C SER A 49 -13.98 -25.78 -6.67
N ALA A 50 -13.92 -27.11 -6.56
CA ALA A 50 -15.06 -27.95 -6.24
C ALA A 50 -15.50 -27.74 -4.78
N ALA A 51 -14.56 -27.63 -3.84
CA ALA A 51 -14.85 -27.31 -2.45
C ALA A 51 -15.58 -25.97 -2.31
N PHE A 52 -15.11 -24.92 -3.00
CA PHE A 52 -15.77 -23.61 -2.96
C PHE A 52 -17.11 -23.56 -3.71
N ARG A 53 -17.33 -24.42 -4.71
CA ARG A 53 -18.65 -24.59 -5.34
C ARG A 53 -19.67 -25.15 -4.33
N LEU A 54 -19.28 -26.17 -3.55
CA LEU A 54 -20.15 -26.75 -2.51
C LEU A 54 -20.52 -25.72 -1.43
N VAL A 55 -19.59 -24.85 -1.03
CA VAL A 55 -19.85 -23.76 -0.06
C VAL A 55 -20.86 -22.74 -0.61
N ARG A 56 -20.87 -22.53 -1.93
CA ARG A 56 -21.77 -21.58 -2.61
C ARG A 56 -23.18 -22.14 -2.79
N GLU A 57 -23.28 -23.42 -3.17
CA GLU A 57 -24.55 -24.07 -3.53
C GLU A 57 -25.43 -24.37 -2.31
N ASP A 58 -24.92 -25.05 -1.28
CA ASP A 58 -25.73 -25.53 -0.15
C ASP A 58 -25.02 -25.33 1.20
N GLY A 59 -25.64 -24.57 2.11
CA GLY A 59 -25.10 -24.31 3.46
C GLY A 59 -24.97 -25.57 4.33
N SER A 60 -25.66 -26.66 4.00
CA SER A 60 -25.61 -27.96 4.71
C SER A 60 -24.41 -28.83 4.30
N ARG A 61 -23.81 -28.61 3.11
CA ARG A 61 -22.65 -29.39 2.60
C ARG A 61 -21.30 -28.79 2.97
N LEU A 62 -21.28 -27.85 3.91
CA LEU A 62 -20.05 -27.21 4.36
C LEU A 62 -19.05 -28.22 4.96
N ARG A 63 -19.58 -29.27 5.61
CA ARG A 63 -18.77 -30.36 6.14
C ARG A 63 -18.01 -31.11 5.03
N GLU A 64 -18.69 -31.42 3.92
CA GLU A 64 -18.08 -32.09 2.77
C GLU A 64 -16.98 -31.22 2.13
N ALA A 65 -17.18 -29.89 2.10
CA ALA A 65 -16.15 -28.96 1.62
C ALA A 65 -14.91 -28.95 2.53
N THR A 66 -15.08 -28.98 3.85
CA THR A 66 -13.96 -29.04 4.80
C THR A 66 -13.19 -30.37 4.70
N GLU A 67 -13.89 -31.48 4.53
CA GLU A 67 -13.28 -32.81 4.38
C GLU A 67 -12.46 -32.89 3.08
N LYS A 68 -12.96 -32.34 1.97
CA LYS A 68 -12.20 -32.23 0.70
C LYS A 68 -10.92 -31.39 0.84
N LEU A 69 -10.98 -30.24 1.51
CA LEU A 69 -9.80 -29.40 1.74
C LEU A 69 -8.76 -30.10 2.64
N GLN A 70 -9.21 -30.84 3.66
CA GLN A 70 -8.33 -31.63 4.52
C GLN A 70 -7.67 -32.80 3.78
N ALA A 71 -8.40 -33.48 2.89
CA ALA A 71 -7.85 -34.54 2.04
C ALA A 71 -6.76 -33.99 1.10
N LEU A 72 -6.98 -32.80 0.52
CA LEU A 72 -5.99 -32.13 -0.32
C LEU A 72 -4.71 -31.77 0.45
N ILE A 73 -4.84 -31.30 1.69
CA ILE A 73 -3.70 -31.02 2.58
C ILE A 73 -2.89 -32.30 2.83
N ALA A 74 -3.57 -33.43 3.08
CA ALA A 74 -2.90 -34.72 3.31
C ALA A 74 -2.17 -35.21 2.05
N LEU A 75 -2.78 -35.05 0.87
CA LEU A 75 -2.18 -35.40 -0.42
C LEU A 75 -0.89 -34.60 -0.66
N ILE A 76 -0.95 -33.27 -0.55
CA ILE A 76 0.21 -32.39 -0.81
C ILE A 76 1.32 -32.55 0.22
N ARG A 77 0.98 -32.89 1.47
CA ARG A 77 1.97 -33.13 2.52
C ARG A 77 2.79 -34.39 2.28
N ASN A 78 2.17 -35.44 1.73
CA ASN A 78 2.81 -36.74 1.50
C ASN A 78 3.57 -36.81 0.17
N ASP A 79 3.29 -35.88 -0.75
CA ASP A 79 3.88 -35.89 -2.09
C ASP A 79 5.32 -35.33 -2.12
N THR A 80 6.26 -36.05 -2.72
CA THR A 80 7.67 -35.65 -2.87
C THR A 80 8.00 -35.01 -4.22
N SER A 81 7.09 -35.04 -5.21
CA SER A 81 7.30 -34.55 -6.58
C SER A 81 7.26 -33.02 -6.70
N LEU A 82 6.52 -32.34 -5.82
CA LEU A 82 6.45 -30.88 -5.78
C LEU A 82 7.71 -30.25 -5.19
N GLU A 83 8.17 -29.17 -5.82
CA GLU A 83 9.21 -28.29 -5.30
C GLU A 83 8.84 -27.78 -3.90
N ARG A 84 9.80 -27.78 -2.97
CA ARG A 84 9.56 -27.47 -1.54
C ARG A 84 8.85 -26.13 -1.34
N ALA A 85 9.32 -25.07 -1.99
CA ALA A 85 8.72 -23.74 -1.90
C ALA A 85 7.27 -23.71 -2.39
N ARG A 86 6.97 -24.47 -3.45
CA ARG A 86 5.63 -24.54 -4.03
C ARG A 86 4.67 -25.37 -3.18
N ARG A 87 5.16 -26.44 -2.56
CA ARG A 87 4.43 -27.23 -1.57
C ARG A 87 4.04 -26.41 -0.35
N ASP A 88 4.98 -25.64 0.20
CA ASP A 88 4.72 -24.78 1.35
C ASP A 88 3.67 -23.70 1.03
N LEU A 89 3.73 -23.15 -0.18
CA LEU A 89 2.70 -22.22 -0.68
C LEU A 89 1.32 -22.89 -0.75
N PHE A 90 1.21 -24.10 -1.31
CA PHE A 90 -0.06 -24.83 -1.37
C PHE A 90 -0.61 -25.18 0.01
N LEU A 91 0.24 -25.61 0.94
CA LEU A 91 -0.19 -25.87 2.32
C LEU A 91 -0.65 -24.60 3.05
N ALA A 92 0.04 -23.47 2.85
CA ALA A 92 -0.36 -22.19 3.41
C ALA A 92 -1.71 -21.72 2.85
N THR A 93 -1.92 -21.82 1.53
CA THR A 93 -3.18 -21.43 0.89
C THR A 93 -4.37 -22.28 1.36
N LEU A 94 -4.19 -23.60 1.50
CA LEU A 94 -5.27 -24.48 1.98
C LEU A 94 -5.65 -24.27 3.44
N ARG A 95 -4.68 -23.90 4.29
CA ARG A 95 -4.96 -23.51 5.68
C ARG A 95 -5.86 -22.28 5.73
N VAL A 96 -5.52 -21.25 4.95
CA VAL A 96 -6.33 -20.03 4.84
C VAL A 96 -7.73 -20.33 4.28
N ASP A 97 -7.81 -21.21 3.28
CA ASP A 97 -9.11 -21.61 2.72
C ASP A 97 -9.98 -22.35 3.74
N LEU A 98 -9.39 -23.23 4.57
CA LEU A 98 -10.10 -23.93 5.64
C LEU A 98 -10.65 -22.94 6.68
N ASP A 99 -9.83 -21.99 7.12
CA ASP A 99 -10.25 -20.94 8.06
C ASP A 99 -11.40 -20.12 7.47
N ARG A 100 -11.31 -19.73 6.19
CA ARG A 100 -12.37 -19.00 5.49
C ARG A 100 -13.68 -19.79 5.43
N VAL A 101 -13.62 -21.09 5.15
CA VAL A 101 -14.82 -21.94 5.13
C VAL A 101 -15.43 -22.08 6.53
N ARG A 102 -14.60 -22.14 7.57
CA ARG A 102 -15.04 -22.16 8.97
C ARG A 102 -15.72 -20.85 9.38
N ASP A 103 -15.15 -19.71 9.01
CA ASP A 103 -15.74 -18.39 9.29
C ASP A 103 -17.11 -18.25 8.61
N ILE A 104 -17.24 -18.73 7.36
CA ILE A 104 -18.52 -18.77 6.65
C ILE A 104 -19.53 -19.66 7.40
N ALA A 105 -19.09 -20.77 8.00
CA ALA A 105 -19.92 -21.62 8.84
C ALA A 105 -20.47 -20.86 10.04
N ASP A 106 -19.58 -20.15 10.75
CA ASP A 106 -19.90 -19.48 12.00
C ASP A 106 -20.81 -18.26 11.77
N VAL A 107 -20.56 -17.50 10.70
CA VAL A 107 -21.45 -16.40 10.27
C VAL A 107 -22.83 -16.92 9.89
N ARG A 108 -22.92 -18.03 9.14
CA ARG A 108 -24.22 -18.62 8.77
C ARG A 108 -24.94 -19.24 9.96
N ARG A 109 -24.20 -19.83 10.91
CA ARG A 109 -24.76 -20.33 12.18
C ARG A 109 -25.31 -19.19 13.05
N ALA A 110 -24.62 -18.04 13.07
CA ALA A 110 -25.07 -16.84 13.76
C ALA A 110 -26.26 -16.15 13.08
N ALA A 111 -26.41 -16.31 11.76
CA ALA A 111 -27.51 -15.74 10.97
C ALA A 111 -28.82 -16.55 11.02
N LEU A 112 -28.80 -17.77 11.58
CA LEU A 112 -30.03 -18.51 11.85
C LEU A 112 -30.79 -17.80 12.98
N PRO A 113 -32.06 -17.39 12.78
CA PRO A 113 -32.86 -16.85 13.87
C PRO A 113 -32.92 -17.91 14.95
N SER A 114 -32.46 -17.57 16.16
CA SER A 114 -32.60 -18.42 17.33
C SER A 114 -34.06 -18.85 17.39
N ARG A 115 -34.32 -20.15 17.20
CA ARG A 115 -35.63 -20.76 17.36
C ARG A 115 -36.20 -20.19 18.65
N SER A 116 -37.26 -19.41 18.51
CA SER A 116 -37.89 -18.66 19.58
C SER A 116 -38.02 -19.53 20.83
N ILE A 117 -37.23 -19.23 21.86
CA ILE A 117 -37.67 -19.51 23.21
C ILE A 117 -38.93 -18.65 23.33
N ALA A 118 -40.08 -19.31 23.39
CA ALA A 118 -41.36 -18.65 23.53
C ALA A 118 -41.32 -17.79 24.80
N ILE A 119 -41.05 -16.50 24.64
CA ILE A 119 -41.35 -15.50 25.65
C ILE A 119 -42.87 -15.38 25.59
N GLN A 120 -43.55 -16.05 26.53
CA GLN A 120 -44.96 -15.79 26.77
C GLN A 120 -45.12 -14.29 27.01
N PRO A 121 -46.07 -13.62 26.34
CA PRO A 121 -46.34 -12.22 26.64
C PRO A 121 -46.83 -12.14 28.09
N ASP A 122 -46.01 -11.55 28.95
CA ASP A 122 -46.35 -11.27 30.34
C ASP A 122 -47.64 -10.45 30.34
N ARG A 123 -48.77 -11.09 30.69
CA ARG A 123 -50.03 -10.42 31.04
C ARG A 123 -49.81 -9.68 32.37
N ARG A 124 -49.11 -8.55 32.34
CA ARG A 124 -48.98 -7.62 33.47
C ARG A 124 -48.99 -6.17 32.99
N LEU A 125 -50.04 -5.81 32.27
CA LEU A 125 -50.48 -4.43 32.10
C LEU A 125 -51.95 -4.35 32.48
N GLN A 126 -52.24 -4.60 33.75
CA GLN A 126 -53.42 -4.09 34.44
C GLN A 126 -53.04 -3.91 35.91
N GLY A 127 -53.51 -2.78 36.46
CA GLY A 127 -52.82 -2.04 37.50
C GLY A 127 -52.51 -2.83 38.77
N GLN A 128 -51.38 -2.47 39.38
CA GLN A 128 -51.21 -2.36 40.82
C GLN A 128 -49.85 -1.71 41.09
N GLY A 129 -49.87 -0.72 42.00
CA GLY A 129 -48.79 -0.15 42.81
C GLY A 129 -47.36 -0.11 42.28
N ILE A 130 -46.69 1.03 42.52
CA ILE A 130 -45.24 1.10 42.54
C ILE A 130 -44.72 0.02 43.51
N ASP A 131 -44.29 -1.13 42.96
CA ASP A 131 -43.65 -2.18 43.74
C ASP A 131 -42.18 -1.82 43.91
N SER A 132 -41.87 -1.20 45.04
CA SER A 132 -40.52 -0.84 45.50
C SER A 132 -39.62 -2.05 45.80
N SER A 133 -39.99 -3.28 45.41
CA SER A 133 -39.36 -4.52 45.89
C SER A 133 -38.52 -5.27 44.85
N ARG A 134 -38.23 -4.68 43.67
CA ARG A 134 -37.26 -5.23 42.70
C ARG A 134 -35.93 -4.48 42.69
N MET A 135 -35.41 -4.16 43.88
CA MET A 135 -33.97 -4.09 44.05
C MET A 135 -33.46 -5.52 44.23
N PRO A 136 -32.34 -5.94 43.59
CA PRO A 136 -31.71 -7.19 43.98
C PRO A 136 -31.40 -7.10 45.49
N ASN A 137 -31.91 -8.04 46.28
CA ASN A 137 -31.56 -8.17 47.69
C ASN A 137 -30.04 -8.38 47.79
N PHE A 138 -29.30 -7.30 48.00
CA PHE A 138 -27.85 -7.36 48.22
C PHE A 138 -27.58 -7.54 49.71
N SER A 139 -28.09 -8.63 50.27
CA SER A 139 -27.67 -9.12 51.58
C SER A 139 -26.43 -9.99 51.38
N GLY A 140 -25.26 -9.35 51.27
CA GLY A 140 -24.00 -10.09 51.13
C GLY A 140 -22.82 -9.25 50.68
N LEU A 141 -22.42 -8.25 51.46
CA LEU A 141 -21.03 -7.79 51.42
C LEU A 141 -20.17 -8.89 52.07
N PRO A 142 -19.10 -9.41 51.42
CA PRO A 142 -18.17 -10.30 52.08
C PRO A 142 -17.51 -9.55 53.25
N ARG A 143 -17.90 -9.92 54.47
CA ARG A 143 -17.30 -9.39 55.70
C ARG A 143 -15.88 -9.93 55.82
N THR A 144 -14.89 -9.14 55.42
CA THR A 144 -13.50 -9.38 55.82
C THR A 144 -13.27 -8.73 57.19
N ALA A 145 -12.58 -9.42 58.08
CA ALA A 145 -12.56 -9.12 59.52
C ALA A 145 -11.76 -7.88 59.95
N ASN A 146 -11.24 -7.06 59.03
CA ASN A 146 -10.39 -5.88 59.32
C ASN A 146 -10.77 -4.62 58.51
N ASP A 147 -12.06 -4.29 58.41
CA ASP A 147 -12.50 -3.16 57.59
C ASP A 147 -12.62 -1.86 58.40
N THR A 148 -11.52 -1.09 58.46
CA THR A 148 -11.49 0.31 58.91
C THR A 148 -12.47 1.14 58.08
N GLY A 149 -13.33 1.94 58.73
CA GLY A 149 -14.42 2.69 58.09
C GLY A 149 -14.08 3.61 56.89
N LYS A 150 -12.81 3.75 56.53
CA LYS A 150 -12.32 4.43 55.31
C LYS A 150 -12.54 3.58 54.04
N GLY A 151 -12.29 2.26 54.11
CA GLY A 151 -12.46 1.36 52.95
C GLY A 151 -13.92 1.26 52.48
N ARG A 152 -14.89 1.29 53.41
CA ARG A 152 -16.31 1.36 53.08
C ARG A 152 -16.72 2.64 52.36
N VAL A 153 -16.08 3.76 52.64
CA VAL A 153 -16.40 5.04 51.99
C VAL A 153 -15.85 5.05 50.56
N ASP A 154 -14.64 4.51 50.38
CA ASP A 154 -13.98 4.41 49.07
C ASP A 154 -14.72 3.43 48.12
N ASP A 155 -15.20 2.29 48.63
CA ASP A 155 -16.04 1.35 47.86
C ASP A 155 -17.43 1.93 47.53
N LEU A 156 -18.00 2.72 48.44
CA LEU A 156 -19.29 3.38 48.23
C LEU A 156 -19.16 4.50 47.19
N SER A 157 -18.08 5.28 47.22
CA SER A 157 -17.80 6.31 46.21
C SER A 157 -17.55 5.68 44.85
N ALA A 158 -16.78 4.59 44.77
CA ALA A 158 -16.55 3.87 43.51
C ALA A 158 -17.86 3.32 42.90
N LEU A 159 -18.80 2.87 43.72
CA LEU A 159 -20.12 2.40 43.27
C LEU A 159 -21.01 3.55 42.81
N LEU A 160 -21.00 4.68 43.52
CA LEU A 160 -21.71 5.91 43.13
C LEU A 160 -21.18 6.47 41.81
N ASP A 161 -19.86 6.50 41.62
CA ASP A 161 -19.22 6.93 40.38
C ASP A 161 -19.57 6.00 39.21
N ARG A 162 -19.58 4.67 39.44
CA ARG A 162 -20.02 3.70 38.42
C ARG A 162 -21.49 3.89 38.05
N ARG A 163 -22.37 4.14 39.02
CA ARG A 163 -23.80 4.42 38.76
C ARG A 163 -23.98 5.75 38.02
N ARG A 164 -23.22 6.78 38.40
CA ARG A 164 -23.21 8.09 37.73
C ARG A 164 -22.76 7.94 36.28
N GLY A 165 -21.69 7.18 36.04
CA GLY A 165 -21.20 6.80 34.71
C GLY A 165 -22.27 6.08 33.87
N MET A 166 -22.96 5.08 34.43
CA MET A 166 -24.04 4.39 33.70
C MET A 166 -25.22 5.31 33.34
N VAL A 167 -25.54 6.30 34.17
CA VAL A 167 -26.60 7.26 33.88
C VAL A 167 -26.14 8.25 32.80
N THR A 168 -24.92 8.77 32.90
CA THR A 168 -24.35 9.65 31.87
C THR A 168 -24.25 8.93 30.53
N ASP A 169 -23.79 7.68 30.51
CA ASP A 169 -23.66 6.88 29.29
C ASP A 169 -25.02 6.67 28.62
N LYS A 170 -26.07 6.39 29.41
CA LYS A 170 -27.44 6.28 28.88
C LYS A 170 -27.98 7.59 28.34
N THR A 171 -27.68 8.72 28.98
CA THR A 171 -28.09 10.04 28.48
C THR A 171 -27.36 10.40 27.18
N VAL A 172 -26.05 10.15 27.12
CA VAL A 172 -25.24 10.39 25.92
C VAL A 172 -25.69 9.49 24.77
N ALA A 173 -25.93 8.20 25.03
CA ALA A 173 -26.43 7.27 24.01
C ALA A 173 -27.82 7.65 23.48
N ARG A 174 -28.70 8.21 24.33
CA ARG A 174 -30.01 8.73 23.91
C ARG A 174 -29.89 9.98 23.05
N LEU A 175 -28.99 10.89 23.42
CA LEU A 175 -28.72 12.11 22.65
C LEU A 175 -28.11 11.78 21.28
N ASP A 176 -27.09 10.91 21.24
CA ASP A 176 -26.47 10.46 19.98
C ASP A 176 -27.49 9.73 19.08
N LYS A 177 -28.34 8.87 19.66
CA LYS A 177 -29.42 8.23 18.90
C LYS A 177 -30.40 9.26 18.33
N SER A 178 -30.79 10.26 19.12
CA SER A 178 -31.70 11.32 18.68
C SER A 178 -31.07 12.13 17.54
N GLU A 179 -29.81 12.53 17.68
CA GLU A 179 -29.09 13.31 16.68
C GLU A 179 -28.95 12.54 15.37
N ARG A 180 -28.55 11.26 15.43
CA ARG A 180 -28.45 10.40 14.25
C ARG A 180 -29.80 10.17 13.60
N PHE A 181 -30.85 9.94 14.39
CA PHE A 181 -32.21 9.78 13.86
C PHE A 181 -32.67 11.03 13.13
N SER A 182 -32.49 12.22 13.72
CA SER A 182 -32.79 13.49 13.07
C SER A 182 -32.02 13.68 11.76
N ARG A 183 -30.72 13.34 11.73
CA ARG A 183 -29.92 13.37 10.48
C ARG A 183 -30.43 12.40 9.42
N THR A 184 -30.86 11.20 9.82
CA THR A 184 -31.42 10.22 8.87
C THR A 184 -32.73 10.71 8.28
N ILE A 185 -33.63 11.27 9.10
CA ILE A 185 -34.89 11.85 8.60
C ILE A 185 -34.60 13.02 7.65
N ALA A 186 -33.71 13.93 8.03
CA ALA A 186 -33.32 15.04 7.15
C ALA A 186 -32.74 14.54 5.80
N GLY A 187 -31.92 13.49 5.82
CA GLY A 187 -31.40 12.89 4.59
C GLY A 187 -32.48 12.25 3.70
N ILE A 188 -33.51 11.66 4.31
CA ILE A 188 -34.67 11.11 3.58
C ILE A 188 -35.48 12.26 2.96
N GLU A 189 -35.77 13.31 3.72
CA GLU A 189 -36.49 14.49 3.24
C GLU A 189 -35.75 15.18 2.09
N ASP A 190 -34.43 15.39 2.22
CA ASP A 190 -33.59 15.94 1.15
C ASP A 190 -33.65 15.06 -0.12
N SER A 191 -33.66 13.72 0.03
CA SER A 191 -33.75 12.80 -1.12
C SER A 191 -35.15 12.71 -1.75
N ALA A 192 -36.19 13.12 -1.02
CA ALA A 192 -37.57 13.15 -1.51
C ALA A 192 -37.85 14.41 -2.37
N ILE A 193 -36.96 15.40 -2.35
CA ILE A 193 -37.02 16.57 -3.22
C ILE A 193 -36.51 16.15 -4.60
N PRO A 194 -37.33 16.23 -5.67
CA PRO A 194 -36.87 15.92 -7.01
C PRO A 194 -35.76 16.90 -7.43
N GLU A 195 -34.68 16.36 -8.00
CA GLU A 195 -33.55 17.16 -8.47
C GLU A 195 -33.98 18.08 -9.62
N SER A 196 -33.64 19.38 -9.53
CA SER A 196 -34.00 20.37 -10.55
C SER A 196 -33.04 20.39 -11.76
N ALA A 197 -31.92 19.69 -11.69
CA ALA A 197 -30.85 19.68 -12.69
C ALA A 197 -30.31 18.26 -12.88
N ASP A 198 -29.87 17.94 -14.10
CA ASP A 198 -29.35 16.61 -14.48
C ASP A 198 -28.08 16.20 -13.70
N THR A 199 -27.41 17.14 -13.01
CA THR A 199 -26.26 16.85 -12.16
C THR A 199 -26.18 17.84 -11.01
N THR A 200 -26.33 17.36 -9.76
CA THR A 200 -26.09 18.16 -8.55
C THR A 200 -24.89 17.64 -7.76
N PHE A 201 -23.95 18.53 -7.44
CA PHE A 201 -22.82 18.19 -6.59
C PHE A 201 -23.22 18.23 -5.11
N PRO A 202 -22.64 17.36 -4.26
CA PRO A 202 -22.78 17.45 -2.81
C PRO A 202 -22.46 18.86 -2.28
N LYS A 203 -23.21 19.34 -1.27
CA LYS A 203 -22.97 20.66 -0.64
C LYS A 203 -21.53 20.81 -0.10
N ASN A 204 -20.91 19.71 0.31
CA ASN A 204 -19.54 19.64 0.81
C ASN A 204 -18.50 19.28 -0.28
N TRP A 205 -18.81 19.51 -1.56
CA TRP A 205 -17.89 19.20 -2.67
C TRP A 205 -16.52 19.86 -2.49
N LYS A 206 -16.46 21.10 -2.03
CA LYS A 206 -15.21 21.82 -1.77
C LYS A 206 -14.33 21.08 -0.75
N GLU A 207 -14.89 20.70 0.40
CA GLU A 207 -14.17 19.95 1.43
C GLU A 207 -13.77 18.55 0.97
N LEU A 208 -14.65 17.86 0.25
CA LEU A 208 -14.34 16.55 -0.34
C LEU A 208 -13.24 16.68 -1.37
N THR A 209 -13.22 17.76 -2.15
CA THR A 209 -12.16 18.05 -3.13
C THR A 209 -10.85 18.37 -2.42
N GLU A 210 -10.85 19.15 -1.35
CA GLU A 210 -9.66 19.43 -0.53
C GLU A 210 -9.12 18.18 0.21
N LYS A 211 -10.00 17.22 0.54
CA LYS A 211 -9.61 15.93 1.12
C LYS A 211 -9.11 14.95 0.05
N ARG A 212 -9.67 15.02 -1.16
CA ARG A 212 -9.27 14.19 -2.32
C ARG A 212 -8.07 14.75 -3.05
N SER A 213 -7.77 16.04 -2.91
CA SER A 213 -6.58 16.65 -3.47
C SER A 213 -5.39 16.00 -2.79
N SER A 214 -4.89 14.94 -3.41
CA SER A 214 -3.59 14.33 -3.20
C SER A 214 -2.47 15.28 -3.63
N GLU A 215 -2.72 16.58 -3.62
CA GLU A 215 -1.69 17.58 -3.65
C GLU A 215 -0.89 17.36 -2.38
N VAL A 216 0.32 16.84 -2.57
CA VAL A 216 1.39 16.96 -1.60
C VAL A 216 1.46 18.43 -1.27
N LYS A 217 0.80 18.84 -0.17
CA LYS A 217 0.84 20.23 0.30
C LYS A 217 2.31 20.52 0.55
N MET A 218 2.92 21.25 -0.39
CA MET A 218 4.29 21.72 -0.25
C MET A 218 4.39 22.37 1.11
N THR A 219 5.32 21.86 1.93
CA THR A 219 5.52 22.42 3.25
C THR A 219 5.90 23.89 3.10
N ASP A 220 5.61 24.70 4.12
CA ASP A 220 5.90 26.13 4.03
C ASP A 220 7.38 26.40 3.75
N MET A 221 8.27 25.51 4.24
CA MET A 221 9.70 25.53 3.96
C MET A 221 10.04 25.13 2.52
N GLU A 222 9.42 24.08 1.95
CA GLU A 222 9.59 23.76 0.53
C GLU A 222 9.15 24.92 -0.37
N ARG A 223 8.07 25.62 -0.01
CA ARG A 223 7.61 26.80 -0.74
C ARG A 223 8.61 27.96 -0.65
N LEU A 224 9.24 28.15 0.51
CA LEU A 224 10.31 29.15 0.68
C LEU A 224 11.51 28.83 -0.18
N ILE A 225 11.97 27.56 -0.18
CA ILE A 225 13.07 27.09 -1.03
C ILE A 225 12.74 27.33 -2.50
N MET A 226 11.51 27.05 -2.93
CA MET A 226 11.10 27.29 -4.31
C MET A 226 11.13 28.77 -4.69
N LYS A 227 10.68 29.66 -3.78
CA LYS A 227 10.81 31.11 -4.00
C LYS A 227 12.27 31.51 -4.10
N GLY A 228 13.12 31.05 -3.18
CA GLY A 228 14.56 31.35 -3.20
C GLY A 228 15.27 30.83 -4.45
N LEU A 229 14.88 29.65 -4.96
CA LEU A 229 15.41 29.08 -6.20
C LEU A 229 14.96 29.86 -7.44
N ALA A 230 13.77 30.47 -7.40
CA ALA A 230 13.20 31.27 -8.48
C ALA A 230 13.71 32.72 -8.51
N THR A 231 14.31 33.22 -7.41
CA THR A 231 14.85 34.58 -7.33
C THR A 231 15.91 34.82 -8.41
N PRO A 232 15.82 35.89 -9.20
CA PRO A 232 16.87 36.27 -10.14
C PRO A 232 18.07 36.84 -9.39
N ILE A 233 19.26 36.32 -9.68
CA ILE A 233 20.53 36.71 -9.08
C ILE A 233 21.57 36.92 -10.19
N GLU A 234 22.44 37.91 -9.98
CA GLU A 234 23.65 38.11 -10.76
C GLU A 234 24.85 37.80 -9.87
N VAL A 235 25.70 36.88 -10.32
CA VAL A 235 26.86 36.42 -9.56
C VAL A 235 28.11 36.39 -10.44
N GLU A 236 29.20 36.90 -9.89
CA GLU A 236 30.53 36.84 -10.48
C GLU A 236 31.51 36.31 -9.43
N PHE A 237 31.90 35.05 -9.57
CA PHE A 237 32.90 34.38 -8.75
C PHE A 237 34.21 34.28 -9.52
N ARG A 238 35.33 34.68 -8.90
CA ARG A 238 36.67 34.69 -9.52
C ARG A 238 37.68 33.97 -8.63
N GLY A 239 37.58 32.65 -8.59
CA GLY A 239 38.47 31.79 -7.82
C GLY A 239 38.06 31.70 -6.34
N ASP A 240 36.82 32.04 -6.03
CA ASP A 240 36.28 31.97 -4.68
C ASP A 240 36.13 30.50 -4.26
N LYS A 241 36.31 30.24 -2.96
CA LYS A 241 36.20 28.89 -2.40
C LYS A 241 34.77 28.38 -2.51
N PHE A 242 34.63 27.08 -2.75
CA PHE A 242 33.32 26.43 -2.82
C PHE A 242 32.46 26.68 -1.57
N GLN A 243 33.07 26.66 -0.38
CA GLN A 243 32.36 26.97 0.86
C GLN A 243 31.82 28.40 0.91
N ASP A 244 32.63 29.39 0.54
CA ASP A 244 32.26 30.81 0.60
C ASP A 244 31.12 31.13 -0.38
N THR A 245 31.16 30.52 -1.58
CA THR A 245 30.10 30.67 -2.58
C THR A 245 28.76 30.05 -2.10
N LEU A 246 28.79 28.91 -1.42
CA LEU A 246 27.59 28.33 -0.81
C LEU A 246 27.03 29.21 0.31
N ASP A 247 27.89 29.74 1.17
CA ASP A 247 27.47 30.62 2.27
C ASP A 247 26.91 31.95 1.76
N TYR A 248 27.46 32.48 0.66
CA TYR A 248 26.90 33.62 -0.04
C TYR A 248 25.48 33.33 -0.55
N LEU A 249 25.28 32.19 -1.22
CA LEU A 249 23.97 31.80 -1.74
C LEU A 249 22.94 31.54 -0.62
N ARG A 250 23.35 30.93 0.50
CA ARG A 250 22.50 30.76 1.69
C ARG A 250 21.99 32.10 2.22
N LYS A 251 22.89 33.08 2.39
CA LYS A 251 22.55 34.42 2.90
C LYS A 251 21.62 35.18 1.96
N LEU A 252 21.90 35.09 0.66
CA LEU A 252 21.15 35.85 -0.34
C LEU A 252 19.74 35.30 -0.58
N THR A 253 19.59 33.98 -0.58
CA THR A 253 18.32 33.31 -0.90
C THR A 253 17.48 32.95 0.33
N GLY A 254 18.09 32.93 1.51
CA GLY A 254 17.44 32.51 2.76
C GLY A 254 17.11 31.02 2.83
N MET A 255 17.69 30.20 1.93
CA MET A 255 17.41 28.77 1.86
C MET A 255 18.41 27.93 2.66
N PRO A 256 17.96 26.87 3.34
CA PRO A 256 18.86 25.91 3.98
C PRO A 256 19.53 25.03 2.92
N ILE A 257 20.82 25.28 2.66
CA ILE A 257 21.64 24.47 1.75
C ILE A 257 22.56 23.57 2.59
N SER A 258 22.60 22.27 2.32
CA SER A 258 23.49 21.31 2.97
C SER A 258 24.30 20.55 1.93
N ALA A 259 25.55 20.22 2.21
CA ALA A 259 26.41 19.46 1.30
C ALA A 259 26.72 18.08 1.88
N ASP A 260 26.50 17.03 1.07
CA ASP A 260 26.83 15.66 1.45
C ASP A 260 28.35 15.45 1.31
N LYS A 261 29.03 15.32 2.46
CA LYS A 261 30.48 15.12 2.52
C LYS A 261 30.95 13.88 1.76
N ARG A 262 30.20 12.78 1.83
CA ARG A 262 30.56 11.53 1.13
C ARG A 262 30.49 11.71 -0.37
N ALA A 263 29.48 12.42 -0.84
CA ALA A 263 29.29 12.68 -2.25
C ALA A 263 30.31 13.67 -2.84
N LEU A 264 30.77 14.62 -2.01
CA LEU A 264 31.87 15.53 -2.35
C LEU A 264 33.19 14.77 -2.53
N GLU A 265 33.51 13.87 -1.59
CA GLU A 265 34.68 12.99 -1.65
C GLU A 265 34.67 12.10 -2.91
N GLU A 266 33.54 11.46 -3.21
CA GLU A 266 33.35 10.64 -4.42
C GLU A 266 33.59 11.43 -5.72
N SER A 267 33.28 12.73 -5.71
CA SER A 267 33.47 13.62 -6.87
C SER A 267 34.86 14.27 -6.91
N ASN A 268 35.75 13.95 -5.96
CA ASN A 268 37.04 14.60 -5.74
C ASN A 268 36.94 16.13 -5.58
N VAL A 269 35.85 16.62 -4.98
CA VAL A 269 35.60 18.04 -4.73
C VAL A 269 35.78 18.33 -3.25
N SER A 270 36.55 19.36 -2.93
CA SER A 270 36.73 19.86 -1.56
C SER A 270 35.99 21.18 -1.38
N TYR A 271 35.76 21.56 -0.13
CA TYR A 271 35.22 22.89 0.23
C TYR A 271 36.12 24.05 -0.21
N GLU A 272 37.39 23.76 -0.45
CA GLU A 272 38.43 24.70 -0.89
C GLU A 272 38.56 24.80 -2.42
N THR A 273 37.79 24.00 -3.18
CA THR A 273 37.88 24.02 -4.65
C THR A 273 37.47 25.40 -5.18
N PRO A 274 38.31 26.05 -6.01
CA PRO A 274 38.01 27.37 -6.55
C PRO A 274 36.91 27.28 -7.61
N ILE A 275 35.93 28.18 -7.54
CA ILE A 275 34.86 28.32 -8.54
C ILE A 275 35.08 29.59 -9.36
N ASN A 276 35.00 29.45 -10.68
CA ASN A 276 34.99 30.56 -11.62
C ASN A 276 33.67 30.57 -12.37
N LEU A 277 32.75 31.46 -12.01
CA LEU A 277 31.44 31.52 -12.65
C LEU A 277 30.98 32.96 -12.78
N LYS A 278 30.57 33.33 -13.99
CA LYS A 278 29.89 34.60 -14.26
C LYS A 278 28.56 34.32 -14.93
N LEU A 279 27.46 34.53 -14.22
CA LEU A 279 26.13 34.27 -14.75
C LEU A 279 25.09 35.20 -14.14
N ARG A 280 24.15 35.63 -14.98
CA ARG A 280 22.90 36.27 -14.57
C ARG A 280 21.74 35.32 -14.86
N GLY A 281 20.93 35.03 -13.86
CA GLY A 281 19.78 34.13 -14.00
C GLY A 281 19.14 33.80 -12.66
N ASN A 282 18.21 32.86 -12.63
CA ASN A 282 17.60 32.43 -11.37
C ASN A 282 18.64 31.70 -10.51
N SER A 283 18.50 31.76 -9.18
CA SER A 283 19.36 31.03 -8.23
C SER A 283 19.48 29.55 -8.60
N ARG A 284 18.37 28.95 -9.07
CA ARG A 284 18.33 27.61 -9.64
C ARG A 284 19.35 27.38 -10.76
N THR A 285 19.37 28.28 -11.73
CA THR A 285 20.26 28.18 -12.90
C THR A 285 21.71 28.37 -12.49
N VAL A 286 21.98 29.34 -11.61
CA VAL A 286 23.32 29.57 -11.05
C VAL A 286 23.82 28.34 -10.31
N LEU A 287 23.02 27.79 -9.40
CA LEU A 287 23.38 26.61 -8.61
C LEU A 287 23.56 25.37 -9.49
N LYS A 288 22.68 25.17 -10.49
CA LYS A 288 22.81 24.07 -11.47
C LYS A 288 24.09 24.18 -12.29
N ARG A 289 24.45 25.39 -12.73
CA ARG A 289 25.66 25.61 -13.53
C ARG A 289 26.92 25.39 -12.71
N MET A 290 26.97 25.98 -11.52
CA MET A 290 28.07 25.85 -10.56
C MET A 290 28.35 24.39 -10.22
N LEU A 291 27.30 23.64 -9.84
CA LEU A 291 27.44 22.23 -9.48
C LEU A 291 27.75 21.35 -10.71
N GLY A 292 27.24 21.73 -11.89
CA GLY A 292 27.49 21.01 -13.14
C GLY A 292 28.95 20.96 -13.55
N GLU A 293 29.74 22.01 -13.28
CA GLU A 293 31.18 22.05 -13.55
C GLU A 293 31.98 21.12 -12.62
N LEU A 294 31.42 20.83 -11.44
CA LEU A 294 32.02 19.97 -10.41
C LEU A 294 31.45 18.53 -10.44
N ASN A 295 30.66 18.16 -11.45
CA ASN A 295 29.92 16.90 -11.54
C ASN A 295 28.95 16.63 -10.36
N LEU A 296 28.56 17.67 -9.65
CA LEU A 296 27.58 17.64 -8.57
C LEU A 296 26.18 18.00 -9.09
N ALA A 297 25.18 17.68 -8.29
CA ALA A 297 23.79 18.07 -8.49
C ALA A 297 23.17 18.41 -7.13
N TYR A 298 22.04 19.11 -7.15
CA TYR A 298 21.27 19.38 -5.94
C TYR A 298 19.93 18.65 -6.00
N VAL A 299 19.42 18.27 -4.82
CA VAL A 299 18.10 17.65 -4.65
C VAL A 299 17.42 18.35 -3.48
N ILE A 300 16.14 18.67 -3.64
CA ILE A 300 15.31 19.19 -2.54
C ILE A 300 14.80 17.97 -1.76
N LYS A 301 15.24 17.84 -0.50
CA LYS A 301 14.86 16.74 0.38
C LYS A 301 14.83 17.22 1.83
N ASP A 302 13.84 16.73 2.58
CA ASP A 302 13.69 17.00 4.01
C ASP A 302 13.72 18.51 4.33
N GLU A 303 13.05 19.32 3.49
CA GLU A 303 13.02 20.80 3.61
C GLU A 303 14.39 21.48 3.49
N THR A 304 15.37 20.82 2.86
CA THR A 304 16.70 21.37 2.60
C THR A 304 17.13 21.14 1.16
N VAL A 305 18.00 22.02 0.65
CA VAL A 305 18.70 21.82 -0.62
C VAL A 305 19.96 21.02 -0.34
N LEU A 306 19.91 19.72 -0.64
CA LEU A 306 21.03 18.80 -0.48
C LEU A 306 21.89 18.78 -1.75
N ILE A 307 23.17 19.14 -1.62
CA ILE A 307 24.16 19.03 -2.68
C ILE A 307 24.81 17.65 -2.59
N THR A 308 24.77 16.89 -3.68
CA THR A 308 25.27 15.52 -3.78
C THR A 308 25.88 15.25 -5.17
N SER A 309 26.47 14.09 -5.38
CA SER A 309 26.99 13.64 -6.67
C SER A 309 25.84 13.41 -7.65
N ARG A 310 26.12 13.57 -8.95
CA ARG A 310 25.11 13.38 -10.01
C ARG A 310 24.48 11.98 -9.96
N GLU A 311 25.27 10.96 -9.64
CA GLU A 311 24.80 9.57 -9.54
C GLU A 311 23.86 9.36 -8.35
N ARG A 312 24.21 9.86 -7.15
CA ARG A 312 23.29 9.81 -6.00
C ARG A 312 22.02 10.61 -6.24
N ALA A 313 22.13 11.80 -6.84
CA ALA A 313 20.96 12.61 -7.17
C ALA A 313 19.99 11.86 -8.10
N ALA A 314 20.51 11.14 -9.09
CA ALA A 314 19.69 10.33 -10.00
C ALA A 314 18.96 9.20 -9.25
N ASN A 315 19.59 8.62 -8.22
CA ASN A 315 19.00 7.55 -7.42
C ASN A 315 17.97 8.06 -6.39
N MET A 316 18.03 9.33 -5.98
CA MET A 316 17.07 9.97 -5.08
C MET A 316 15.76 10.30 -5.79
N THR A 317 14.96 9.27 -6.03
CA THR A 317 13.65 9.35 -6.69
C THR A 317 12.51 9.37 -5.69
N VAL A 318 11.44 10.07 -6.06
CA VAL A 318 10.16 10.13 -5.35
C VAL A 318 9.12 9.46 -6.24
N THR A 319 8.13 8.80 -5.64
CA THR A 319 7.00 8.23 -6.38
C THR A 319 5.78 9.11 -6.21
N LYS A 320 5.19 9.59 -7.31
CA LYS A 320 3.93 10.33 -7.31
C LYS A 320 2.89 9.68 -8.22
N SER A 321 1.62 9.79 -7.82
CA SER A 321 0.47 9.35 -8.61
C SER A 321 -0.18 10.54 -9.31
N TYR A 322 -0.41 10.43 -10.60
CA TYR A 322 -1.06 11.44 -11.44
C TYR A 322 -2.36 10.86 -11.99
N TYR A 323 -3.50 11.48 -11.66
CA TYR A 323 -4.79 11.03 -12.18
C TYR A 323 -4.92 11.35 -13.68
N LEU A 324 -5.31 10.35 -14.48
CA LEU A 324 -5.47 10.44 -15.94
C LEU A 324 -6.91 10.17 -16.40
N GLY A 325 -7.87 10.06 -15.48
CA GLY A 325 -9.24 9.65 -15.82
C GLY A 325 -9.94 10.55 -16.83
N ASP A 326 -9.66 11.85 -16.82
CA ASP A 326 -10.20 12.78 -17.82
C ASP A 326 -9.55 12.60 -19.21
N LEU A 327 -8.22 12.45 -19.27
CA LEU A 327 -7.50 12.26 -20.54
C LEU A 327 -7.82 10.94 -21.23
N VAL A 328 -8.09 9.89 -20.44
CA VAL A 328 -8.20 8.52 -20.95
C VAL A 328 -9.65 8.05 -21.00
N GLY A 329 -10.51 8.61 -20.13
CA GLY A 329 -11.88 8.17 -19.87
C GLY A 329 -12.92 8.53 -20.93
N LEU A 330 -12.54 9.08 -22.09
CA LEU A 330 -13.47 9.26 -23.20
C LEU A 330 -13.76 7.91 -23.88
N VAL A 331 -14.58 7.11 -23.21
CA VAL A 331 -15.24 5.92 -23.73
C VAL A 331 -16.49 6.42 -24.44
N GLY A 332 -16.55 6.31 -25.76
CA GLY A 332 -17.80 6.57 -26.48
C GLY A 332 -18.91 5.72 -25.88
N LEU A 333 -20.07 6.32 -25.62
CA LEU A 333 -21.22 5.75 -24.90
C LEU A 333 -21.76 4.41 -25.48
N ASN A 334 -21.20 3.91 -26.58
CA ASN A 334 -21.67 2.76 -27.36
C ASN A 334 -20.61 1.65 -27.57
N LEU A 335 -19.48 1.66 -26.86
CA LEU A 335 -18.45 0.62 -27.01
C LEU A 335 -18.59 -0.48 -25.93
N ASP A 336 -18.39 -1.74 -26.35
CA ASP A 336 -18.30 -2.91 -25.48
C ASP A 336 -17.25 -2.70 -24.36
N PRO A 337 -17.49 -3.10 -23.09
CA PRO A 337 -16.57 -2.83 -21.97
C PRO A 337 -15.13 -3.31 -22.20
N VAL A 338 -14.94 -4.41 -22.94
CA VAL A 338 -13.60 -4.93 -23.26
C VAL A 338 -12.90 -4.05 -24.31
N ALA A 339 -13.63 -3.63 -25.34
CA ALA A 339 -13.09 -2.74 -26.38
C ALA A 339 -12.72 -1.36 -25.81
N SER A 340 -13.56 -0.84 -24.92
CA SER A 340 -13.31 0.39 -24.17
C SER A 340 -12.01 0.32 -23.37
N GLN A 341 -11.80 -0.77 -22.63
CA GLN A 341 -10.59 -0.96 -21.82
C GLN A 341 -9.32 -1.06 -22.68
N LEU A 342 -9.39 -1.72 -23.84
CA LEU A 342 -8.25 -1.87 -24.73
C LEU A 342 -7.85 -0.55 -25.37
N ALA A 343 -8.82 0.21 -25.90
CA ALA A 343 -8.58 1.54 -26.47
C ALA A 343 -7.98 2.50 -25.44
N MET A 344 -8.42 2.37 -24.19
CA MET A 344 -7.85 3.10 -23.07
C MET A 344 -6.37 2.74 -22.84
N LEU A 345 -6.02 1.46 -22.81
CA LEU A 345 -4.62 1.04 -22.62
C LEU A 345 -3.71 1.53 -23.75
N GLU A 346 -4.19 1.53 -24.99
CA GLU A 346 -3.44 2.09 -26.12
C GLU A 346 -3.18 3.59 -25.96
N ARG A 347 -4.20 4.37 -25.55
CA ARG A 347 -4.04 5.81 -25.27
C ARG A 347 -3.02 6.06 -24.16
N VAL A 348 -3.09 5.28 -23.09
CA VAL A 348 -2.12 5.35 -21.99
C VAL A 348 -0.72 5.03 -22.50
N ASN A 349 -0.54 3.96 -23.27
CA ASN A 349 0.77 3.57 -23.79
C ASN A 349 1.35 4.65 -24.71
N ASN A 350 0.53 5.26 -25.56
CA ASN A 350 0.95 6.39 -26.40
C ASN A 350 1.38 7.60 -25.56
N LEU A 351 0.66 7.90 -24.49
CA LEU A 351 1.00 8.98 -23.56
C LEU A 351 2.31 8.69 -22.81
N VAL A 352 2.50 7.46 -22.35
CA VAL A 352 3.75 7.01 -21.72
C VAL A 352 4.92 7.14 -22.69
N ALA A 353 4.75 6.69 -23.94
CA ALA A 353 5.78 6.81 -24.97
C ALA A 353 6.12 8.28 -25.28
N LEU A 354 5.11 9.16 -25.33
CA LEU A 354 5.32 10.59 -25.54
C LEU A 354 6.10 11.22 -24.39
N ILE A 355 5.74 10.93 -23.13
CA ILE A 355 6.47 11.42 -21.95
C ILE A 355 7.92 10.93 -22.00
N GLN A 356 8.12 9.63 -22.23
CA GLN A 356 9.46 9.03 -22.27
C GLN A 356 10.31 9.54 -23.44
N GLY A 357 9.69 9.91 -24.56
CA GLY A 357 10.39 10.39 -25.75
C GLY A 357 10.66 11.89 -25.78
N LYS A 358 9.84 12.71 -25.11
CA LYS A 358 9.93 14.19 -25.16
C LYS A 358 10.46 14.82 -23.88
N VAL A 359 10.23 14.21 -22.71
CA VAL A 359 10.63 14.77 -21.42
C VAL A 359 11.83 14.00 -20.89
N ASP A 360 13.01 14.62 -20.84
CA ASP A 360 14.28 14.04 -20.37
C ASP A 360 14.49 12.56 -20.79
N PRO A 361 14.70 12.25 -22.08
CA PRO A 361 14.71 10.86 -22.57
C PRO A 361 15.72 9.95 -21.86
N GLN A 362 16.88 10.48 -21.49
CA GLN A 362 17.94 9.74 -20.79
C GLN A 362 17.62 9.43 -19.33
N SER A 363 16.58 10.04 -18.75
CA SER A 363 16.17 9.85 -17.35
C SER A 363 15.24 8.65 -17.13
N TRP A 364 14.76 8.01 -18.20
CA TRP A 364 13.82 6.91 -18.15
C TRP A 364 14.49 5.56 -18.33
N ARG A 365 14.13 4.60 -17.49
CA ARG A 365 14.66 3.22 -17.56
C ARG A 365 14.35 2.51 -18.88
N ALA A 366 13.29 2.94 -19.57
CA ALA A 366 12.93 2.44 -20.89
C ALA A 366 13.97 2.80 -21.97
N ASN A 367 14.65 3.94 -21.83
CA ASN A 367 15.63 4.43 -22.80
C ASN A 367 17.07 4.20 -22.34
N ASN A 368 17.31 4.18 -21.02
CA ASN A 368 18.62 3.94 -20.42
C ASN A 368 18.47 2.96 -19.24
N PRO A 369 19.05 1.74 -19.30
CA PRO A 369 18.95 0.74 -18.23
C PRO A 369 19.38 1.23 -16.85
N ASP A 370 20.34 2.17 -16.79
CA ASP A 370 20.91 2.70 -15.55
C ASP A 370 20.07 3.85 -14.96
N ALA A 371 19.02 4.29 -15.65
CA ALA A 371 18.18 5.38 -15.18
C ALA A 371 17.16 4.91 -14.12
N ALA A 372 16.97 5.71 -13.07
CA ALA A 372 16.07 5.40 -11.98
C ALA A 372 14.57 5.65 -12.29
N GLY A 373 14.28 6.37 -13.37
CA GLY A 373 12.93 6.80 -13.74
C GLY A 373 12.05 5.67 -14.27
N VAL A 374 10.90 5.43 -13.63
CA VAL A 374 9.94 4.40 -14.04
C VAL A 374 8.52 4.98 -14.07
N ILE A 375 7.77 4.61 -15.11
CA ILE A 375 6.36 4.97 -15.26
C ILE A 375 5.54 3.69 -15.29
N THR A 376 4.45 3.62 -14.53
CA THR A 376 3.53 2.49 -14.52
C THR A 376 2.10 2.98 -14.44
N PHE A 377 1.22 2.37 -15.23
CA PHE A 377 -0.19 2.71 -15.20
C PHE A 377 -0.96 1.82 -14.23
N HIS A 378 -1.80 2.43 -13.39
CA HIS A 378 -2.72 1.74 -12.49
C HIS A 378 -4.16 1.90 -12.98
N GLY A 379 -4.69 0.83 -13.58
CA GLY A 379 -6.03 0.79 -14.18
C GLY A 379 -7.18 1.13 -13.24
N PRO A 380 -7.29 0.52 -12.04
CA PRO A 380 -8.45 0.75 -11.16
C PRO A 380 -8.64 2.20 -10.71
N THR A 381 -7.56 2.95 -10.54
CA THR A 381 -7.61 4.37 -10.13
C THR A 381 -7.44 5.32 -11.31
N MET A 382 -7.34 4.79 -12.54
CA MET A 382 -7.05 5.57 -13.74
C MET A 382 -5.86 6.51 -13.57
N SER A 383 -4.79 6.08 -12.89
CA SER A 383 -3.67 6.95 -12.51
C SER A 383 -2.33 6.43 -12.98
N LEU A 384 -1.47 7.35 -13.41
CA LEU A 384 -0.08 7.09 -13.73
C LEU A 384 0.79 7.21 -12.47
N ILE A 385 1.41 6.11 -12.08
CA ILE A 385 2.40 6.09 -11.01
C ILE A 385 3.76 6.35 -11.66
N VAL A 386 4.33 7.52 -11.35
CA VAL A 386 5.63 7.95 -11.87
C VAL A 386 6.61 7.97 -10.71
N LYS A 387 7.70 7.24 -10.85
CA LYS A 387 8.87 7.28 -9.97
C LYS A 387 9.96 8.05 -10.70
N GLN A 388 10.29 9.25 -10.24
CA GLN A 388 11.34 10.07 -10.83
C GLN A 388 11.96 11.02 -9.79
N THR A 389 13.02 11.74 -10.16
CA THR A 389 13.63 12.75 -9.27
C THR A 389 12.59 13.78 -8.81
N ALA A 390 12.75 14.27 -7.58
CA ALA A 390 11.83 15.25 -7.01
C ALA A 390 11.71 16.50 -7.92
N GLU A 391 12.83 16.97 -8.47
CA GLU A 391 12.88 18.11 -9.39
C GLU A 391 12.01 17.94 -10.63
N TRP A 392 12.01 16.73 -11.21
CA TRP A 392 11.18 16.41 -12.37
C TRP A 392 9.70 16.53 -12.03
N HIS A 393 9.32 15.96 -10.88
CA HIS A 393 7.95 16.03 -10.39
C HIS A 393 7.51 17.47 -10.14
N PHE A 394 8.41 18.32 -9.62
CA PHE A 394 8.14 19.73 -9.39
C PHE A 394 8.04 20.52 -10.69
N MET A 395 8.91 20.28 -11.67
CA MET A 395 8.87 20.98 -12.96
C MET A 395 7.58 20.70 -13.73
N ASN A 396 7.11 19.46 -13.66
CA ASN A 396 5.89 19.03 -14.33
C ASN A 396 4.64 19.21 -13.45
N HIS A 397 4.81 19.73 -12.24
CA HIS A 397 3.71 20.30 -11.45
C HIS A 397 3.54 21.76 -11.87
N GLY A 398 2.67 22.00 -12.85
CA GLY A 398 2.32 23.33 -13.33
C GLY A 398 1.03 23.82 -12.69
N LYS A 399 1.17 24.91 -11.91
CA LYS A 399 0.20 25.96 -11.47
C LYS A 399 -1.28 25.64 -11.31
#